data_AF-A0A1H8FGG5-F1
#
_entry.id   AF-A0A1H8FGG5-F1
#
_cell.length_a   1.000
_cell.length_b   1.000
_cell.length_c   1.000
_cell.angle_alpha   90.00
_cell.angle_beta   90.00
_cell.angle_gamma   90.00
#
_symmetry.space_group_name_H-M   'P 1'
#
loop_
_entity.id
_entity.type
_entity.pdbx_description
1 polymer ?
#
loop_
_entity_poly.entity_id
_entity_poly.type
_entity_poly.pdbx_seq_one_letter_code
_entity_poly.pdbx_strand_id
1 'polypeptide(L)' 'MPRPYPPEFRARAVALVRAGKQAKQTAVELGIHPVTLSKWLRQDDIDNGRRPGTPSSESAALRAARR' A
#
# COMPACT_ATOMS: atom_id res chain seq x y z
N MET A 1 -14.78 -2.36 13.78
CA MET A 1 -14.11 -2.55 12.49
C MET A 1 -12.93 -1.60 12.42
N PRO A 2 -11.67 -2.06 12.34
CA PRO A 2 -10.54 -1.14 12.20
C PRO A 2 -10.72 -0.33 10.91
N ARG A 3 -10.65 1.01 11.03
CA ARG A 3 -10.86 1.90 9.90
C ARG A 3 -9.68 1.73 8.93
N PRO A 4 -9.91 1.30 7.67
CA PRO A 4 -8.83 1.19 6.71
C PRO A 4 -8.20 2.58 6.48
N TYR A 5 -6.89 2.60 6.22
CA TYR A 5 -6.21 3.83 5.85
C TYR A 5 -6.86 4.45 4.61
N PRO A 6 -7.09 5.77 4.58
CA PRO A 6 -7.63 6.44 3.40
C PRO A 6 -6.75 6.19 2.17
N PRO A 7 -7.34 6.06 0.96
CA PRO A 7 -6.59 5.81 -0.27
C PRO A 7 -5.58 6.92 -0.56
N GLU A 8 -5.92 8.18 -0.28
CA GLU A 8 -5.01 9.32 -0.42
C GLU A 8 -3.78 9.22 0.50
N PHE A 9 -3.95 8.68 1.71
CA PHE A 9 -2.85 8.50 2.66
C PHE A 9 -1.89 7.44 2.14
N ARG A 10 -2.43 6.33 1.63
CA ARG A 10 -1.64 5.28 0.98
C ARG A 10 -0.90 5.81 -0.25
N ALA A 11 -1.57 6.59 -1.10
CA ALA A 11 -0.97 7.18 -2.30
C ALA A 11 0.18 8.13 -1.93
N ARG A 12 0.00 9.00 -0.93
CA ARG A 12 1.08 9.87 -0.42
C ARG A 12 2.26 9.08 0.12
N ALA A 13 2.02 8.03 0.89
CA ALA A 13 3.08 7.19 1.43
C ALA A 13 3.90 6.51 0.33
N VAL A 14 3.24 5.99 -0.70
CA VAL A 14 3.89 5.40 -1.88
C VAL A 14 4.67 6.46 -2.67
N ALA A 15 4.08 7.63 -2.90
CA ALA A 15 4.74 8.73 -3.62
C ALA A 15 6.05 9.18 -2.96
N LEU A 16 6.08 9.27 -1.63
CA LEU A 16 7.31 9.60 -0.88
C LEU A 16 8.43 8.59 -1.12
N VAL A 17 8.10 7.29 -1.12
CA VAL A 17 9.09 6.24 -1.40
C VAL A 17 9.56 6.28 -2.84
N ARG A 18 8.65 6.53 -3.79
CA ARG A 18 9.00 6.69 -5.22
C ARG A 18 9.86 7.94 -5.49
N ALA A 19 9.70 8.99 -4.68
CA ALA A 19 10.55 10.18 -4.70
C ALA A 19 11.97 9.92 -4.13
N GLY A 20 12.28 8.70 -3.69
CA GLY A 20 13.61 8.29 -3.25
C GLY A 20 13.76 8.14 -1.73
N LYS A 21 12.71 8.40 -0.94
CA LYS A 21 12.77 8.13 0.51
C LYS A 21 12.80 6.63 0.79
N GLN A 22 13.51 6.24 1.84
CA GLN A 22 13.51 4.87 2.32
C GLN A 22 12.12 4.50 2.87
N ALA A 23 11.59 3.34 2.47
CA ALA A 23 10.28 2.87 2.93
C ALA A 23 10.22 2.71 4.46
N LYS A 24 11.27 2.18 5.09
CA LYS A 24 11.31 2.02 6.55
C LYS A 24 11.22 3.37 7.28
N GLN A 25 11.98 4.36 6.83
CA GLN A 25 11.95 5.72 7.39
C GLN A 25 10.59 6.39 7.17
N THR A 26 10.06 6.31 5.95
CA THR A 26 8.73 6.87 5.60
C THR A 26 7.63 6.26 6.47
N ALA A 27 7.68 4.95 6.73
CA ALA A 27 6.71 4.29 7.60
C ALA A 27 6.76 4.81 9.05
N VAL A 28 7.97 5.01 9.60
CA VAL A 28 8.17 5.58 10.93
C VAL A 28 7.65 7.02 10.99
N GLU A 29 7.99 7.86 10.01
CA GLU A 29 7.52 9.25 9.91
C GLU A 29 5.99 9.37 9.83
N LEU A 30 5.35 8.43 9.13
CA LEU A 30 3.90 8.38 8.98
C LEU A 30 3.18 7.66 10.14
N GLY A 31 3.92 7.13 11.11
CA GLY A 31 3.37 6.39 12.25
C GLY A 31 2.70 5.06 11.86
N ILE A 32 3.13 4.45 10.74
CA ILE A 32 2.60 3.17 10.27
C ILE A 32 3.64 2.06 10.37
N HIS A 33 3.16 0.83 10.48
CA HIS A 33 4.05 -0.32 10.52
C HIS A 33 4.78 -0.50 9.17
N PRO A 34 6.12 -0.69 9.13
CA PRO A 34 6.88 -0.79 7.88
C PRO A 34 6.38 -1.86 6.91
N VAL A 35 5.92 -3.00 7.44
CA VAL A 35 5.32 -4.08 6.63
C VAL A 35 4.05 -3.63 5.88
N THR A 36 3.27 -2.71 6.45
CA THR A 36 2.08 -2.15 5.79
C THR A 36 2.45 -1.34 4.56
N LEU A 37 3.48 -0.49 4.69
CA LEU A 37 3.98 0.30 3.55
C LEU A 37 4.59 -0.60 2.47
N SER A 38 5.36 -1.63 2.86
CA SER A 38 5.91 -2.61 1.91
C SER A 38 4.81 -3.34 1.12
N LYS A 39 3.68 -3.67 1.77
CA LYS A 39 2.51 -4.25 1.07
C LYS A 39 1.91 -3.27 0.07
N TRP A 40 1.80 -1.99 0.41
CA TRP A 40 1.28 -0.97 -0.50
C TRP A 40 2.16 -0.74 -1.70
N LEU A 41 3.49 -0.74 -1.52
CA LEU A 41 4.46 -0.64 -2.62
C LEU A 41 4.38 -1.84 -3.55
N ARG A 42 4.31 -3.05 -3.00
CA ARG A 42 4.15 -4.27 -3.81
C ARG A 42 2.86 -4.26 -4.62
N GLN A 43 1.77 -3.78 -4.02
CA GLN A 43 0.50 -3.68 -4.71
C GLN A 43 0.52 -2.60 -5.79
N ASP A 44 1.17 -1.46 -5.53
CA ASP A 44 1.42 -0.42 -6.53
C ASP A 44 2.28 -0.95 -7.70
N ASP A 45 3.31 -1.75 -7.43
CA ASP A 45 4.08 -2.41 -8.50
C ASP A 45 3.22 -3.34 -9.37
N ILE A 46 2.28 -4.08 -8.77
CA ILE A 46 1.35 -4.96 -9.48
C ILE A 46 0.37 -4.12 -10.31
N ASP A 47 -0.22 -3.09 -9.71
CA ASP A 47 -1.21 -2.22 -10.36
C ASP A 47 -0.58 -1.45 -11.54
N ASN A 48 0.71 -1.13 -11.48
CA ASN A 48 1.48 -0.51 -12.58
C ASN A 48 2.10 -1.54 -13.56
N GLY A 49 1.79 -2.84 -13.44
CA GLY A 49 2.31 -3.88 -14.33
C GLY A 49 3.81 -4.16 -14.21
N ARG A 50 4.49 -3.64 -13.17
CA ARG A 50 5.91 -3.87 -12.90
C ARG A 50 6.17 -5.25 -12.29
N ARG A 51 5.12 -5.89 -11.76
CA ARG A 51 5.18 -7.24 -11.17
C ARG A 51 3.93 -8.04 -11.54
N PRO A 52 4.06 -9.34 -11.86
CA PRO A 52 2.90 -10.22 -11.96
C PRO A 52 2.25 -10.42 -10.58
N GLY A 53 0.92 -10.31 -10.52
CA GLY A 53 0.15 -10.51 -9.29
C GLY A 53 -1.30 -10.04 -9.42
N THR A 54 -2.10 -10.30 -8.39
CA THR A 54 -3.50 -9.88 -8.31
C THR A 54 -3.62 -8.38 -8.03
N PRO A 55 -4.30 -7.59 -8.88
CA PRO A 55 -4.45 -6.15 -8.70
C PRO A 55 -5.29 -5.79 -7.46
N SER A 56 -5.14 -4.55 -6.99
CA SER A 56 -5.76 -4.08 -5.74
C SER A 56 -7.29 -4.18 -5.80
N SER A 57 -7.87 -4.03 -7.00
CA SER A 57 -9.31 -4.14 -7.24
C SER A 57 -9.86 -5.54 -6.94
N GLU A 58 -9.12 -6.60 -7.28
CA GLU A 58 -9.51 -7.98 -6.98
C GLU A 58 -9.31 -8.34 -5.50
N SER A 59 -8.25 -7.82 -4.86
CA SER A 59 -8.00 -8.09 -3.43
C SER A 59 -8.97 -7.35 -2.49
N ALA A 60 -9.55 -6.22 -2.93
CA ALA A 60 -10.64 -5.55 -2.23
C ALA A 60 -11.93 -6.36 -2.29
N ALA A 61 -12.25 -6.96 -3.44
CA ALA A 61 -13.39 -7.87 -3.59
C ALA A 61 -13.25 -9.12 -2.71
N LEU A 62 -12.05 -9.72 -2.63
CA LEU A 62 -11.76 -10.87 -1.75
C LEU A 62 -11.89 -10.58 -0.25
N ARG A 63 -11.64 -9.35 0.18
CA ARG A 63 -11.85 -8.93 1.59
C ARG A 63 -13.29 -8.56 1.89
N ALA A 64 -14.04 -8.07 0.90
CA ALA A 64 -15.48 -7.84 1.04
C ALA A 64 -16.24 -9.17 1.13
N ALA A 65 -15.80 -10.20 0.41
CA ALA A 65 -16.40 -11.54 0.42
C ALA A 65 -16.11 -12.37 1.70
N ARG A 66 -15.30 -11.86 2.63
CA ARG A 66 -15.01 -12.51 3.93
C ARG A 66 -15.67 -11.80 5.11
N ARG A 67 -16.68 -10.98 4.85
CA ARG A 67 -17.51 -10.36 5.87
C ARG A 67 -18.92 -10.93 5.84
#